data_AF-A0A662P5Z9-F1
#
_entry.id   AF-A0A662P5Z9-F1
#
_cell.length_a   1.000
_cell.length_b   1.000
_cell.length_c   1.000
_cell.angle_alpha   90.00
_cell.angle_beta   90.00
_cell.angle_gamma   90.00
#
_symmetry.space_group_name_H-M   'P 1'
#
loop_
_entity.id
_entity.type
_entity.pdbx_description
1 polymer ?
#
loop_
_entity_poly.entity_id
_entity_poly.type
_entity_poly.pdbx_seq_one_letter_code
_entity_poly.pdbx_strand_id
1 'polypeptide(L)'
;MLRIERRVISEPSRPIYATPVRGRVVGATVEVPSDAFLQWSVVIKNTGYRDIDLGKEDTFFEAVFGEALSDESGDPQTDMETWESEAGMVAVAFAGSEGEILKVGETKTVTNGEYVVDLELEEGKTYDAGIVVGYGLGSISPEGIATDSMKIDDAIKIVAPVKLSIEGTPEISWSY
;
A
#
# COMPACT_ATOMS: atom_id res chain seq x y z
N MET A 1 5.43 -2.67 20.50
CA MET A 1 5.91 -1.82 19.41
C MET A 1 5.88 -2.69 18.17
N LEU A 2 5.22 -2.24 17.11
CA LEU A 2 5.27 -2.91 15.81
C LEU A 2 6.46 -2.35 15.05
N ARG A 3 7.04 -3.14 14.14
CA ARG A 3 8.06 -2.66 13.20
C ARG A 3 7.70 -3.02 11.77
N ILE A 4 7.86 -2.08 10.85
CA ILE A 4 7.77 -2.23 9.40
C ILE A 4 9.10 -2.80 8.89
N GLU A 5 9.05 -3.95 8.24
CA GLU A 5 10.20 -4.48 7.49
C GLU A 5 10.07 -4.13 6.00
N ARG A 6 11.11 -3.51 5.42
CA ARG A 6 11.21 -3.20 3.99
C ARG A 6 11.10 -4.47 3.14
N ARG A 7 9.91 -4.75 2.62
CA ARG A 7 9.67 -5.73 1.55
C ARG A 7 8.55 -5.23 0.65
N VAL A 8 8.92 -4.53 -0.42
CA VAL A 8 8.02 -4.32 -1.56
C VAL A 8 7.87 -5.68 -2.25
N ILE A 9 6.75 -6.35 -2.00
CA ILE A 9 6.38 -7.60 -2.68
C ILE A 9 5.29 -7.26 -3.69
N SER A 10 5.68 -7.03 -4.95
CA SER A 10 4.77 -7.13 -6.08
C SER A 10 4.56 -8.62 -6.42
N GLU A 11 3.78 -9.35 -5.61
CA GLU A 11 3.30 -10.68 -6.00
C GLU A 11 1.78 -10.66 -6.17
N PRO A 12 1.27 -11.04 -7.35
CA PRO A 12 -0.16 -10.96 -7.66
C PRO A 12 -0.92 -12.13 -7.03
N SER A 13 -2.00 -11.82 -6.32
CA SER A 13 -3.00 -12.80 -5.90
C SER A 13 -4.08 -13.03 -6.99
N ARG A 14 -3.71 -13.83 -8.02
CA ARG A 14 -4.56 -14.64 -8.97
C ARG A 14 -5.54 -13.92 -9.94
N PRO A 15 -6.13 -14.63 -10.95
CA PRO A 15 -5.59 -15.59 -11.92
C PRO A 15 -5.63 -15.05 -13.37
N ILE A 16 -4.74 -15.59 -14.21
CA ILE A 16 -4.78 -15.71 -15.69
C ILE A 16 -5.69 -14.70 -16.41
N TYR A 17 -5.16 -13.55 -16.87
CA TYR A 17 -5.51 -12.83 -18.12
C TYR A 17 -4.88 -11.42 -18.17
N ALA A 18 -4.36 -10.89 -17.07
CA ALA A 18 -3.54 -9.67 -17.08
C ALA A 18 -2.06 -10.03 -17.17
N THR A 19 -1.35 -9.52 -18.17
CA THR A 19 0.12 -9.58 -18.23
C THR A 19 0.68 -8.86 -16.99
N PRO A 20 1.39 -9.54 -16.08
CA PRO A 20 1.97 -8.91 -14.92
C PRO A 20 3.05 -7.94 -15.38
N VAL A 21 2.89 -6.65 -15.11
CA VAL A 21 4.00 -5.70 -15.20
C VAL A 21 4.93 -6.01 -14.02
N ARG A 22 6.04 -6.69 -14.31
CA ARG A 22 7.10 -6.95 -13.34
C ARG A 22 8.06 -5.77 -13.32
N GLY A 23 8.02 -4.98 -12.26
CA GLY A 23 9.04 -3.99 -11.95
C GLY A 23 9.41 -4.06 -10.48
N ARG A 24 10.50 -4.77 -10.15
CA ARG A 24 11.23 -4.48 -8.92
C ARG A 24 12.30 -3.48 -9.33
N VAL A 25 12.04 -2.21 -9.07
CA VAL A 25 13.08 -1.20 -9.10
C VAL A 25 13.24 -0.75 -7.65
N VAL A 26 14.49 -0.67 -7.21
CA VAL A 26 14.86 -0.11 -5.91
C VAL A 26 15.69 1.12 -6.27
N GLY A 27 15.17 2.30 -5.97
CA GLY A 27 15.75 3.60 -6.32
C GLY A 27 15.35 4.16 -7.70
N ALA A 28 14.18 3.79 -8.25
CA ALA A 28 13.65 4.50 -9.43
C ALA A 28 12.13 4.53 -9.48
N THR A 29 11.61 5.60 -10.06
CA THR A 29 10.17 5.82 -10.28
C THR A 29 9.53 4.66 -11.04
N VAL A 30 8.46 4.10 -10.48
CA VAL A 30 7.67 3.03 -11.10
C VAL A 30 6.53 3.64 -11.90
N GLU A 31 6.41 3.29 -13.18
CA GLU A 31 5.27 3.71 -14.01
C GLU A 31 4.08 2.77 -13.78
N VAL A 32 2.93 3.34 -13.40
CA VAL A 32 1.69 2.63 -13.09
C VAL A 32 0.57 3.16 -14.01
N PRO A 33 -0.10 2.31 -14.80
CA PRO A 33 -1.23 2.73 -15.63
C PRO A 33 -2.39 3.31 -14.80
N SER A 34 -3.08 4.32 -15.33
CA SER A 34 -4.21 4.98 -14.66
C SER A 34 -5.43 4.07 -14.45
N ASP A 35 -5.51 2.95 -15.16
CA ASP A 35 -6.55 1.92 -15.01
C ASP A 35 -6.08 0.69 -14.19
N ALA A 36 -4.88 0.75 -13.61
CA ALA A 36 -4.33 -0.35 -12.83
C ALA A 36 -4.97 -0.46 -11.43
N PHE A 37 -4.93 -1.68 -10.89
CA PHE A 37 -5.13 -1.92 -9.47
C PHE A 37 -3.77 -1.80 -8.76
N LEU A 38 -3.63 -0.81 -7.88
CA LEU A 38 -2.43 -0.59 -7.10
C LEU A 38 -2.54 -1.38 -5.79
N GLN A 39 -1.67 -2.38 -5.61
CA GLN A 39 -1.61 -3.19 -4.40
C GLN A 39 -0.34 -2.87 -3.63
N TRP A 40 -0.47 -2.72 -2.31
CA TRP A 40 0.64 -2.54 -1.41
C TRP A 40 0.57 -3.55 -0.26
N SER A 41 1.74 -3.94 0.22
CA SER A 41 1.87 -4.95 1.26
C SER A 41 2.99 -4.59 2.21
N VAL A 42 2.73 -4.78 3.49
CA VAL A 42 3.66 -4.50 4.57
C VAL A 42 3.81 -5.71 5.47
N VAL A 43 5.04 -5.99 5.89
CA VAL A 43 5.31 -6.99 6.93
C VAL A 43 5.45 -6.25 8.25
N ILE A 44 4.49 -6.46 9.14
CA ILE A 44 4.53 -5.96 10.51
C ILE A 44 5.10 -7.02 11.43
N LYS A 45 6.00 -6.62 12.33
CA LYS A 45 6.57 -7.49 13.37
C LYS A 45 6.19 -7.01 14.75
N ASN A 46 5.67 -7.89 15.61
CA ASN A 46 5.49 -7.57 17.01
C ASN A 46 6.84 -7.64 17.74
N THR A 47 7.44 -6.48 18.02
CA THR A 47 8.68 -6.35 18.79
C THR A 47 8.42 -5.93 20.24
N GLY A 48 7.14 -5.88 20.66
CA GLY A 48 6.73 -5.59 22.02
C GLY A 48 6.99 -6.74 22.99
N TYR A 49 6.50 -6.56 24.22
CA TYR A 49 6.61 -7.55 25.30
C TYR A 49 5.31 -8.32 25.56
N ARG A 50 4.23 -8.01 24.81
CA ARG A 50 2.92 -8.65 24.92
C ARG A 50 2.41 -9.06 23.55
N ASP A 51 1.60 -10.10 23.54
CA ASP A 51 0.80 -10.46 22.38
C ASP A 51 -0.22 -9.35 22.09
N ILE A 52 -0.54 -9.16 20.80
CA ILE A 52 -1.45 -8.12 20.32
C ILE A 52 -2.67 -8.80 19.72
N ASP A 53 -3.86 -8.44 20.17
CA ASP A 53 -5.11 -8.77 19.47
C ASP A 53 -5.37 -7.68 18.44
N LEU A 54 -5.16 -8.01 17.16
CA LEU A 54 -5.07 -7.03 16.09
C LEU A 54 -6.38 -6.26 15.89
N GLY A 55 -7.53 -6.94 15.97
CA GLY A 55 -8.81 -6.27 15.84
C GLY A 55 -9.25 -5.56 17.11
N LYS A 56 -8.93 -6.09 18.30
CA LYS A 56 -9.29 -5.41 19.55
C LYS A 56 -8.54 -4.09 19.76
N GLU A 57 -7.31 -4.02 19.28
CA GLU A 57 -6.48 -2.81 19.38
C GLU A 57 -6.69 -1.87 18.17
N ASP A 58 -7.64 -2.18 17.28
CA ASP A 58 -7.86 -1.48 16.02
C ASP A 58 -6.53 -1.23 15.29
N THR A 59 -5.74 -2.31 15.14
CA THR A 59 -4.42 -2.21 14.51
C THR A 59 -4.63 -1.82 13.06
N PHE A 60 -4.17 -0.64 12.70
CA PHE A 60 -4.31 -0.11 11.37
C PHE A 60 -2.99 -0.10 10.64
N PHE A 61 -3.11 -0.04 9.32
CA PHE A 61 -2.05 0.43 8.47
C PHE A 61 -2.63 1.42 7.47
N GLU A 62 -1.85 2.42 7.16
CA GLU A 62 -2.22 3.53 6.31
C GLU A 62 -1.19 3.67 5.21
N ALA A 63 -1.65 3.79 3.97
CA ALA A 63 -0.85 4.17 2.82
C ALA A 63 -1.21 5.60 2.42
N VAL A 64 -0.20 6.46 2.41
CA VAL A 64 -0.33 7.88 2.10
C VAL A 64 0.35 8.15 0.76
N PHE A 65 -0.34 8.85 -0.14
CA PHE A 65 0.20 9.24 -1.44
C PHE A 65 0.18 10.77 -1.58
N GLY A 66 1.33 11.36 -1.85
CA GLY A 66 1.49 12.81 -2.04
C GLY A 66 2.47 13.11 -3.17
N GLU A 67 2.34 14.23 -3.87
CA GLU A 67 3.26 14.59 -4.96
C GLU A 67 4.71 14.77 -4.45
N ALA A 68 4.87 15.19 -3.20
CA ALA A 68 6.14 15.25 -2.48
C ALA A 68 5.87 15.08 -0.99
N LEU A 69 6.18 13.90 -0.45
CA LEU A 69 6.10 13.67 0.99
C LEU A 69 7.42 14.08 1.64
N SER A 70 7.36 14.67 2.83
CA SER A 70 8.53 14.93 3.66
C SER A 70 9.28 13.63 4.00
N ASP A 71 10.59 13.72 4.20
CA ASP A 71 11.38 12.55 4.62
C ASP A 71 11.04 12.13 6.06
N GLU A 72 11.27 10.85 6.37
CA GLU A 72 11.04 10.26 7.70
C GLU A 72 11.77 11.07 8.78
N SER A 73 11.04 11.57 9.77
CA SER A 73 11.60 12.28 10.92
C SER A 73 12.20 11.32 11.97
N GLY A 74 11.78 10.05 11.92
CA GLY A 74 12.08 9.04 12.93
C GLY A 74 11.10 9.04 14.10
N ASP A 75 10.10 9.93 14.10
CA ASP A 75 8.94 9.90 14.99
C ASP A 75 7.66 9.57 14.19
N PRO A 76 7.12 8.34 14.34
CA PRO A 76 5.99 7.90 13.51
C PRO A 76 4.74 8.76 13.62
N GLN A 77 4.50 9.37 14.78
CA GLN A 77 3.33 10.24 14.99
C GLN A 77 3.49 11.55 14.21
N THR A 78 4.65 12.19 14.31
CA THR A 78 4.98 13.37 13.50
C THR A 78 4.95 13.05 12.00
N ASP A 79 5.45 11.88 11.59
CA ASP A 79 5.43 11.46 10.19
C ASP A 79 3.99 11.30 9.66
N MET A 80 3.11 10.65 10.43
CA MET A 80 1.69 10.50 10.08
C MET A 80 1.01 11.86 9.90
N GLU A 81 1.10 12.74 10.89
CA GLU A 81 0.47 14.07 10.84
C GLU A 81 1.02 14.93 9.69
N THR A 82 2.32 14.85 9.43
CA THR A 82 2.96 15.57 8.33
C THR A 82 2.47 15.04 6.99
N TRP A 83 2.55 13.73 6.77
CA TRP A 83 2.17 13.11 5.50
C TRP A 83 0.68 13.23 5.22
N GLU A 84 -0.21 13.11 6.23
CA GLU A 84 -1.64 13.37 6.05
C GLU A 84 -1.92 14.79 5.52
N SER A 85 -1.14 15.78 5.96
CA SER A 85 -1.28 17.17 5.51
C SER A 85 -0.73 17.43 4.10
N GLU A 86 0.22 16.60 3.66
CA GLU A 86 0.86 16.66 2.33
C GLU A 86 0.18 15.74 1.30
N ALA A 87 -0.67 14.83 1.78
CA ALA A 87 -1.33 13.81 0.99
C ALA A 87 -2.29 14.42 -0.04
N GLY A 88 -2.27 13.85 -1.24
CA GLY A 88 -3.42 13.91 -2.14
C GLY A 88 -4.47 12.86 -1.79
N MET A 89 -4.01 11.70 -1.29
CA MET A 89 -4.88 10.57 -0.94
C MET A 89 -4.31 9.75 0.22
N VAL A 90 -5.21 9.22 1.05
CA VAL A 90 -4.92 8.34 2.18
C VAL A 90 -5.80 7.09 2.09
N ALA A 91 -5.19 5.91 2.16
CA ALA A 91 -5.88 4.62 2.14
C ALA A 91 -5.58 3.84 3.43
N VAL A 92 -6.62 3.65 4.25
CA VAL A 92 -6.53 2.93 5.54
C VAL A 92 -7.03 1.50 5.40
N ALA A 93 -6.34 0.56 6.04
CA ALA A 93 -6.84 -0.79 6.25
C ALA A 93 -6.53 -1.31 7.65
N PHE A 94 -7.35 -2.23 8.12
CA PHE A 94 -7.15 -2.88 9.42
C PHE A 94 -6.35 -4.17 9.23
N ALA A 95 -5.36 -4.36 10.11
CA ALA A 95 -4.42 -5.45 10.03
C ALA A 95 -5.04 -6.80 10.40
N GLY A 96 -6.17 -6.86 11.10
CA GLY A 96 -6.82 -8.11 11.48
C GLY A 96 -8.19 -7.92 12.11
N SER A 97 -8.82 -9.03 12.48
CA SER A 97 -10.11 -9.06 13.18
C SER A 97 -9.93 -9.33 14.68
N GLU A 98 -10.97 -9.05 15.48
CA GLU A 98 -10.95 -9.36 16.92
C GLU A 98 -10.69 -10.87 17.14
N GLY A 99 -9.79 -11.20 18.06
CA GLY A 99 -9.32 -12.56 18.33
C GLY A 99 -8.17 -13.03 17.44
N GLU A 100 -7.76 -12.24 16.45
CA GLU A 100 -6.55 -12.51 15.69
C GLU A 100 -5.31 -12.03 16.45
N ILE A 101 -4.58 -12.97 17.04
CA ILE A 101 -3.45 -12.68 17.92
C ILE A 101 -2.12 -12.71 17.14
N LEU A 102 -1.39 -11.58 17.16
CA LEU A 102 0.00 -11.49 16.72
C LEU A 102 0.94 -11.62 17.92
N LYS A 103 1.60 -12.77 18.07
CA LYS A 103 2.44 -13.01 19.24
C LYS A 103 3.74 -12.25 19.20
N VAL A 104 4.36 -12.09 20.37
CA VAL A 104 5.70 -11.48 20.48
C VAL A 104 6.70 -12.21 19.59
N GLY A 105 7.41 -11.45 18.74
CA GLY A 105 8.42 -11.95 17.81
C GLY A 105 7.85 -12.43 16.47
N GLU A 106 6.54 -12.64 16.36
CA GLU A 106 5.90 -13.02 15.09
C GLU A 106 5.79 -11.85 14.12
N THR A 107 5.67 -12.21 12.85
CA THR A 107 5.45 -11.29 11.73
C THR A 107 4.13 -11.61 11.05
N LYS A 108 3.46 -10.58 10.56
CA LYS A 108 2.27 -10.72 9.72
C LYS A 108 2.42 -9.85 8.49
N THR A 109 2.04 -10.40 7.34
CA THR A 109 1.87 -9.64 6.11
C THR A 109 0.46 -9.08 6.07
N VAL A 110 0.36 -7.77 5.92
CA VAL A 110 -0.90 -7.05 5.67
C VAL A 110 -0.86 -6.57 4.22
N THR A 111 -1.96 -6.75 3.50
CA THR A 111 -2.06 -6.37 2.09
C THR A 111 -3.36 -5.61 1.90
N ASN A 112 -3.28 -4.49 1.18
CA ASN A 112 -4.44 -3.78 0.68
C ASN A 112 -4.17 -3.32 -0.75
N GLY A 113 -5.18 -2.78 -1.40
CA GLY A 113 -5.03 -2.16 -2.70
C GLY A 113 -6.32 -1.49 -3.13
N GLU A 114 -6.18 -0.59 -4.08
CA GLU A 114 -7.30 0.17 -4.64
C GLU A 114 -7.01 0.46 -6.12
N TYR A 115 -8.05 0.70 -6.91
CA TYR A 115 -7.82 1.16 -8.27
C TYR A 115 -7.22 2.58 -8.27
N VAL A 116 -6.27 2.82 -9.18
CA VAL A 116 -5.57 4.12 -9.29
C VAL A 116 -6.56 5.27 -9.48
N VAL A 117 -7.64 5.04 -10.23
CA VAL A 117 -8.72 6.02 -10.43
C VAL A 117 -9.47 6.34 -9.14
N ASP A 118 -9.67 5.36 -8.27
CA ASP A 118 -10.38 5.52 -7.00
C ASP A 118 -9.48 6.14 -5.93
N LEU A 119 -8.15 6.06 -6.11
CA LEU A 119 -7.15 6.81 -5.35
C LEU A 119 -6.98 8.26 -5.82
N GLU A 120 -7.71 8.69 -6.85
CA GLU A 120 -7.63 10.03 -7.45
C GLU A 120 -6.21 10.42 -7.92
N LEU A 121 -5.36 9.44 -8.23
CA LEU A 121 -4.00 9.69 -8.72
C LEU A 121 -4.05 10.01 -10.22
N GLU A 122 -3.59 11.20 -10.59
CA GLU A 122 -3.77 11.74 -11.94
C GLU A 122 -2.69 11.26 -12.92
N GLU A 123 -3.09 10.92 -14.14
CA GLU A 123 -2.17 10.62 -15.24
C GLU A 123 -1.16 11.75 -15.48
N GLY A 124 0.11 11.39 -15.61
CA GLY A 124 1.22 12.30 -15.84
C GLY A 124 1.87 12.83 -14.55
N LYS A 125 1.25 12.62 -13.39
CA LYS A 125 1.83 13.00 -12.09
C LYS A 125 2.71 11.90 -11.50
N THR A 126 3.58 12.31 -10.58
CA THR A 126 4.44 11.43 -9.79
C THR A 126 4.12 11.65 -8.32
N TYR A 127 4.03 10.56 -7.57
CA TYR A 127 3.64 10.54 -6.17
C TYR A 127 4.67 9.77 -5.35
N ASP A 128 5.08 10.33 -4.23
CA ASP A 128 5.73 9.60 -3.14
C ASP A 128 4.68 8.76 -2.40
N ALA A 129 5.15 7.70 -1.74
CA ALA A 129 4.31 6.86 -0.89
C ALA A 129 4.90 6.76 0.53
N GLY A 130 4.05 6.92 1.53
CA GLY A 130 4.35 6.70 2.94
C GLY A 130 3.47 5.59 3.50
N ILE A 131 4.00 4.79 4.43
CA ILE A 131 3.26 3.78 5.19
C ILE A 131 3.32 4.12 6.67
N VAL A 132 2.18 4.10 7.34
CA VAL A 132 2.10 4.24 8.80
C VAL A 132 1.40 3.02 9.37
N VAL A 133 1.86 2.52 10.52
CA VAL A 133 1.19 1.45 11.28
C VAL A 133 0.92 1.89 12.70
N GLY A 134 -0.25 1.57 13.22
CA GLY A 134 -0.65 2.06 14.54
C GLY A 134 -1.85 1.34 15.13
N TYR A 135 -2.42 1.96 16.15
CA TYR A 135 -3.61 1.48 16.87
C TYR A 135 -4.68 2.55 16.98
N GLY A 136 -5.93 2.12 17.13
CA GLY A 136 -6.97 3.01 17.64
C GLY A 136 -7.51 4.04 16.64
N LEU A 137 -7.44 3.77 15.33
CA LEU A 137 -8.11 4.58 14.28
C LEU A 137 -9.66 4.45 14.32
N GLY A 138 -10.22 3.87 15.38
CA GLY A 138 -11.65 3.63 15.59
C GLY A 138 -12.39 4.83 16.21
N SER A 139 -13.73 4.76 16.18
CA SER A 139 -14.73 5.83 16.45
C SER A 139 -14.65 6.61 17.78
N ILE A 140 -13.67 6.32 18.64
CA ILE A 140 -13.49 6.92 19.97
C ILE A 140 -12.27 7.86 20.01
N SER A 141 -11.29 7.70 19.10
CA SER A 141 -10.16 8.61 18.95
C SER A 141 -9.99 8.97 17.47
N PRO A 142 -10.21 10.23 17.06
CA PRO A 142 -9.90 10.65 15.70
C PRO A 142 -8.39 10.66 15.41
N GLU A 143 -7.56 10.49 16.45
CA GLU A 143 -6.11 10.48 16.37
C GLU A 143 -5.66 9.04 16.65
N GLY A 144 -5.38 8.28 15.59
CA GLY A 144 -4.70 6.99 15.73
C GLY A 144 -3.32 7.19 16.36
N ILE A 145 -2.82 6.18 17.08
CA ILE A 145 -1.45 6.22 17.62
C ILE A 145 -0.54 5.53 16.62
N ALA A 146 0.27 6.31 15.91
CA ALA A 146 1.31 5.77 15.04
C ALA A 146 2.41 5.12 15.88
N THR A 147 2.84 3.92 15.47
CA THR A 147 3.86 3.13 16.18
C THR A 147 5.10 2.87 15.35
N ASP A 148 4.97 2.91 14.04
CA ASP A 148 6.08 2.90 13.09
C ASP A 148 5.62 3.56 11.79
N SER A 149 6.57 4.15 11.08
CA SER A 149 6.36 4.86 9.80
C SER A 149 7.45 4.43 8.83
N MET A 150 7.13 4.48 7.53
CA MET A 150 8.09 4.20 6.48
C MET A 150 7.79 4.96 5.20
N LYS A 151 8.72 5.80 4.73
CA LYS A 151 8.66 6.35 3.37
C LYS A 151 9.21 5.33 2.38
N ILE A 152 8.52 5.19 1.26
CA ILE A 152 8.97 4.36 0.15
C ILE A 152 9.94 5.19 -0.70
N ASP A 153 11.16 4.68 -0.87
CA ASP A 153 12.22 5.36 -1.62
C ASP A 153 11.86 5.54 -3.12
N ASP A 154 10.95 4.72 -3.64
CA ASP A 154 10.50 4.72 -5.03
C ASP A 154 9.21 5.54 -5.18
N ALA A 155 9.24 6.55 -6.05
CA ALA A 155 8.03 7.27 -6.43
C ALA A 155 7.21 6.47 -7.47
N ILE A 156 5.92 6.79 -7.56
CA ILE A 156 4.97 6.19 -8.49
C ILE A 156 4.56 7.24 -9.51
N LYS A 157 4.81 7.01 -10.79
CA LYS A 157 4.34 7.88 -11.88
C LYS A 157 3.13 7.26 -12.55
N ILE A 158 2.01 7.97 -12.55
CA ILE A 158 0.82 7.50 -13.23
C ILE A 158 0.96 7.77 -14.72
N VAL A 159 0.71 6.75 -15.54
CA VAL A 159 0.81 6.82 -17.01
C VAL A 159 -0.51 6.46 -17.65
N ALA A 160 -0.62 6.71 -18.95
CA ALA A 160 -1.79 6.35 -19.75
C ALA A 160 -2.21 4.89 -19.51
N PRO A 161 -3.52 4.60 -19.61
CA PRO A 161 -4.04 3.26 -19.36
C PRO A 161 -3.45 2.24 -20.35
N VAL A 162 -3.44 0.96 -19.96
CA VAL A 162 -2.87 -0.09 -20.82
C VAL A 162 -3.67 -0.19 -22.12
N LYS A 163 -3.04 0.19 -23.24
CA LYS A 163 -3.66 0.01 -24.57
C LYS A 163 -3.51 -1.43 -25.01
N LEU A 164 -4.64 -2.13 -25.14
CA LEU A 164 -4.70 -3.40 -25.86
C LEU A 164 -4.87 -3.12 -27.35
N SER A 165 -4.00 -3.67 -28.19
CA SER A 165 -4.15 -3.68 -29.64
C SER A 165 -4.24 -5.11 -30.16
N ILE A 166 -5.13 -5.36 -31.11
CA ILE A 166 -5.14 -6.60 -31.88
C ILE A 166 -4.09 -6.46 -32.99
N GLU A 167 -3.09 -7.33 -33.00
CA GLU A 167 -2.17 -7.49 -34.12
C GLU A 167 -2.51 -8.76 -34.90
N GLY A 168 -2.55 -8.65 -36.24
CA GLY A 168 -2.82 -9.76 -37.15
C GLY A 168 -4.22 -9.76 -37.77
N THR A 169 -4.39 -10.56 -38.81
CA THR A 169 -5.68 -10.80 -39.45
C THR A 169 -6.44 -11.85 -38.63
N PRO A 170 -7.67 -11.58 -38.15
CA PRO A 170 -8.43 -12.56 -37.38
C PRO A 170 -8.69 -13.82 -38.23
N GLU A 171 -8.25 -14.98 -37.73
CA GLU A 171 -8.60 -16.27 -38.32
C GLU A 171 -10.01 -16.65 -37.88
N ILE A 172 -10.93 -16.74 -38.84
CA ILE A 172 -12.29 -17.19 -38.59
C ILE A 172 -12.44 -18.60 -39.17
N SER A 173 -12.71 -19.57 -38.30
CA SER A 173 -12.99 -20.96 -38.68
C SER A 173 -14.40 -21.35 -38.25
N TRP A 174 -15.10 -22.10 -39.09
CA TRP A 174 -16.37 -22.75 -38.79
C TRP A 174 -16.30 -24.22 -39.20
N SER A 175 -16.90 -25.10 -38.39
CA SER A 175 -17.09 -26.52 -38.70
C SER A 175 -18.55 -26.77 -39.07
N TYR A 176 -18.76 -27.56 -40.13
CA TYR A 176 -20.08 -28.05 -40.55
C TYR A 176 -20.64 -29.12 -39.61
#